data_AF-A0A075B4Z0-F1
#
_entry.id   AF-A0A075B4Z0-F1
#
_cell.length_a   1.000
_cell.length_b   1.000
_cell.length_c   1.000
_cell.angle_alpha   90.00
_cell.angle_beta   90.00
_cell.angle_gamma   90.00
#
_symmetry.space_group_name_H-M   'P 1'
#
loop_
_entity.id
_entity.type
_entity.pdbx_description
1 polymer ?
#
loop_
_entity_poly.entity_id
_entity_poly.type
_entity_poly.pdbx_seq_one_letter_code
_entity_poly.pdbx_strand_id
1 'polypeptide(L)'
;MPFATRKYSLIPLNAKSINENYMDAVPSGQLWAHQASLPKLPVPTLEETCSKYLQTLKPLLNDVEYEQNRRAVEEFLAPNGVGRVLQERLVEKAKNAKTSWLINWWNEYAYLAYRDPVVIYVSYFFQFVDDHRPQFRTQTGRAASLIQGAMEFRRLLLK
;
A
#
# COMPACT_ATOMS: atom_id res chain seq x y z
N MET A 1 5.07 -43.30 17.32
CA MET A 1 4.08 -42.21 17.47
C MET A 1 3.76 -41.66 16.09
N PRO A 2 2.52 -41.68 15.61
CA PRO A 2 2.20 -41.17 14.28
C PRO A 2 2.01 -39.64 14.33
N PHE A 3 2.62 -38.95 13.37
CA PHE A 3 2.41 -37.52 13.16
C PHE A 3 1.05 -37.29 12.50
N ALA A 4 0.18 -36.52 13.14
CA ALA A 4 -1.09 -36.10 12.56
C ALA A 4 -0.84 -35.04 11.47
N THR A 5 -1.08 -35.39 10.21
CA THR A 5 -1.10 -34.44 9.08
C THR A 5 -2.38 -33.63 9.13
N ARG A 6 -2.29 -32.40 9.65
CA ARG A 6 -3.36 -31.41 9.54
C ARG A 6 -3.45 -30.96 8.08
N LYS A 7 -4.50 -31.37 7.36
CA LYS A 7 -4.79 -30.86 6.01
C LYS A 7 -5.11 -29.37 6.11
N TYR A 8 -4.21 -28.52 5.63
CA TYR A 8 -4.54 -27.13 5.33
C TYR A 8 -5.24 -27.13 3.97
N SER A 9 -6.53 -26.79 3.94
CA SER A 9 -7.25 -26.55 2.68
C SER A 9 -6.70 -25.27 2.04
N LEU A 10 -6.06 -25.40 0.88
CA LEU A 10 -5.71 -24.26 0.04
C LEU A 10 -7.00 -23.64 -0.49
N ILE A 11 -7.22 -22.36 -0.19
CA ILE A 11 -8.29 -21.56 -0.78
C ILE A 11 -7.94 -21.37 -2.28
N PRO A 12 -8.81 -21.73 -3.23
CA PRO A 12 -8.53 -21.53 -4.64
C PRO A 12 -8.49 -20.02 -4.95
N LEU A 13 -7.40 -19.57 -5.56
CA LEU A 13 -7.26 -18.19 -6.06
C LEU A 13 -8.08 -18.07 -7.35
N ASN A 14 -9.33 -17.59 -7.23
CA ASN A 14 -10.09 -17.10 -8.37
C ASN A 14 -9.77 -15.62 -8.59
N ALA A 15 -9.19 -15.27 -9.73
CA ALA A 15 -8.85 -13.88 -10.09
C ALA A 15 -10.07 -12.93 -10.20
N LYS A 16 -11.30 -13.46 -10.23
CA LYS A 16 -12.54 -12.67 -10.19
C LYS A 16 -13.06 -12.34 -8.79
N SER A 17 -12.37 -12.74 -7.72
CA SER A 17 -12.80 -12.49 -6.34
C SER A 17 -11.72 -11.77 -5.52
N ILE A 18 -11.12 -10.71 -6.06
CA ILE A 18 -10.49 -9.70 -5.19
C ILE A 18 -11.61 -9.02 -4.42
N ASN A 19 -12.07 -9.71 -3.37
CA ASN A 19 -13.08 -9.25 -2.44
C ASN A 19 -12.68 -7.86 -1.95
N GLU A 20 -13.61 -6.91 -1.99
CA GLU A 20 -13.48 -5.56 -1.40
C GLU A 20 -13.29 -5.57 0.14
N ASN A 21 -13.11 -6.75 0.72
CA ASN A 21 -13.33 -7.09 2.11
C ASN A 21 -12.02 -7.48 2.83
N TYR A 22 -10.93 -6.76 2.58
CA TYR A 22 -9.69 -6.97 3.33
C TYR A 22 -9.81 -6.57 4.82
N MET A 23 -10.87 -5.85 5.20
CA MET A 23 -11.08 -5.28 6.54
C MET A 23 -12.56 -5.33 6.99
N ASP A 24 -13.30 -6.38 6.64
CA ASP A 24 -14.74 -6.47 6.98
C ASP A 24 -15.05 -6.54 8.48
N ALA A 25 -14.03 -6.83 9.30
CA ALA A 25 -14.06 -6.55 10.73
C ALA A 25 -12.69 -5.99 11.11
N VAL A 26 -12.67 -4.79 11.72
CA VAL A 26 -11.48 -4.35 12.48
C VAL A 26 -11.29 -5.39 13.58
N PRO A 27 -10.19 -6.16 13.60
CA PRO A 27 -10.01 -7.17 14.61
C PRO A 27 -10.02 -6.50 16.00
N SER A 28 -10.64 -7.13 16.99
CA SER A 28 -10.62 -6.60 18.36
C SER A 28 -9.25 -6.78 19.00
N GLY A 29 -8.91 -5.94 19.99
CA GLY A 29 -7.67 -6.02 20.74
C GLY A 29 -6.92 -4.70 20.84
N GLN A 30 -5.91 -4.65 21.71
CA GLN A 30 -5.14 -3.44 21.98
C GLN A 30 -4.38 -2.94 20.72
N LEU A 31 -3.96 -3.86 19.84
CA LEU A 31 -3.32 -3.53 18.57
C LEU A 31 -4.18 -2.63 17.66
N TRP A 32 -5.50 -2.82 17.69
CA TRP A 32 -6.44 -2.15 16.79
C TRP A 32 -7.27 -1.07 17.48
N ALA A 33 -6.99 -0.76 18.76
CA ALA A 33 -7.79 0.14 19.59
C ALA A 33 -8.02 1.53 18.96
N HIS A 34 -7.08 1.99 18.13
CA HIS A 34 -7.17 3.28 17.45
C HIS A 34 -7.59 3.20 15.98
N GLN A 35 -7.71 2.01 15.41
CA GLN A 35 -7.96 1.84 13.96
C GLN A 35 -9.30 2.47 13.54
N ALA A 36 -10.34 2.32 14.36
CA ALA A 36 -11.66 2.90 14.11
C ALA A 36 -11.70 4.43 14.26
N SER A 37 -10.73 5.03 14.95
CA SER A 37 -10.64 6.48 15.17
C SER A 37 -9.84 7.22 14.10
N LEU A 38 -9.18 6.50 13.19
CA LEU A 38 -8.37 7.11 12.14
C LEU A 38 -9.27 7.82 11.10
N PRO A 39 -8.88 9.02 10.64
CA PRO A 39 -9.60 9.69 9.56
C PRO A 39 -9.46 8.90 8.27
N LYS A 40 -10.49 8.97 7.41
CA LYS A 40 -10.40 8.45 6.04
C LYS A 40 -9.40 9.27 5.24
N LEU A 41 -8.78 8.63 4.24
CA LEU A 41 -7.88 9.31 3.31
C LEU A 41 -8.66 10.42 2.57
N PRO A 42 -8.25 11.70 2.66
CA PRO A 42 -8.93 12.79 1.97
C PRO A 42 -8.74 12.69 0.46
N VAL A 43 -9.62 13.37 -0.28
CA VAL A 43 -9.43 13.65 -1.70
C VAL A 43 -9.03 15.13 -1.81
N PRO A 44 -7.79 15.45 -2.24
CA PRO A 44 -7.37 16.83 -2.47
C PRO A 44 -8.26 17.51 -3.52
N THR A 45 -8.31 18.83 -3.54
CA THR A 45 -9.03 19.53 -4.62
C THR A 45 -8.34 19.28 -5.96
N LEU A 46 -9.13 19.40 -7.02
CA LEU A 46 -8.61 19.24 -8.38
C LEU A 46 -7.56 20.32 -8.67
N GLU A 47 -7.82 21.55 -8.24
CA GLU A 47 -6.95 22.71 -8.38
C GLU A 47 -5.61 22.54 -7.66
N GLU A 48 -5.64 22.12 -6.40
CA GLU A 48 -4.40 21.88 -5.64
C GLU A 48 -3.56 20.79 -6.31
N THR A 49 -4.20 19.72 -6.77
CA THR A 49 -3.51 18.61 -7.45
C THR A 49 -2.88 19.07 -8.76
N CYS A 50 -3.64 19.78 -9.61
CA CYS A 50 -3.17 20.32 -10.87
C CYS A 50 -2.06 21.37 -10.71
N SER A 51 -2.18 22.25 -9.72
CA SER A 51 -1.15 23.24 -9.40
C SER A 51 0.15 22.57 -8.98
N LYS A 52 0.08 21.58 -8.08
CA LYS A 52 1.25 20.82 -7.61
C LYS A 52 1.87 20.01 -8.75
N TYR A 53 1.06 19.40 -9.61
CA TYR A 53 1.52 18.69 -10.80
C TYR A 53 2.35 19.61 -11.71
N LEU A 54 1.86 20.79 -12.08
CA LEU A 54 2.63 21.73 -12.89
C LEU A 54 3.93 22.18 -12.20
N GLN A 55 3.89 22.45 -10.88
CA GLN A 55 5.11 22.77 -10.12
C GLN A 55 6.15 21.65 -10.20
N THR A 56 5.74 20.37 -10.13
CA THR A 56 6.66 19.23 -10.23
C THR A 56 7.23 19.02 -11.63
N LEU A 57 6.52 19.46 -12.67
CA LEU A 57 7.01 19.35 -14.06
C LEU A 57 8.04 20.41 -14.43
N LYS A 58 7.96 21.60 -13.82
CA LYS A 58 8.81 22.74 -14.17
C LYS A 58 10.32 22.45 -14.20
N PRO A 59 10.92 21.68 -13.26
CA PRO A 59 12.35 21.35 -13.34
C PRO A 59 12.67 20.16 -14.27
N LEU A 60 11.66 19.45 -14.79
CA LEU A 60 11.83 18.23 -15.59
C LEU A 60 11.68 18.46 -17.09
N LEU A 61 10.97 19.53 -17.48
CA LEU A 61 10.56 19.79 -18.85
C LEU A 61 11.18 21.08 -19.39
N ASN A 62 11.34 21.14 -20.72
CA ASN A 62 11.63 22.41 -21.38
C ASN A 62 10.38 23.29 -21.50
N ASP A 63 10.54 24.55 -21.90
CA ASP A 63 9.45 25.54 -21.95
C ASP A 63 8.30 25.12 -22.88
N VAL A 64 8.62 24.48 -24.01
CA VAL A 64 7.61 24.04 -24.99
C VAL A 64 6.76 22.91 -24.42
N GLU A 65 7.41 21.90 -23.83
CA GLU A 65 6.74 20.78 -23.17
C GLU A 65 5.92 21.23 -21.96
N TYR A 66 6.47 22.13 -21.14
CA TYR A 66 5.76 22.69 -19.99
C TYR A 66 4.50 23.43 -20.42
N GLU A 67 4.59 24.26 -21.47
CA GLU A 67 3.45 25.02 -21.99
C GLU A 67 2.35 24.09 -22.55
N GLN A 68 2.72 22.98 -23.20
CA GLN A 68 1.76 21.96 -23.62
C GLN A 68 1.01 21.35 -22.42
N ASN A 69 1.74 20.98 -21.37
CA ASN A 69 1.15 20.42 -20.15
C ASN A 69 0.27 21.44 -19.42
N ARG A 70 0.69 22.72 -19.37
CA ARG A 70 -0.12 23.82 -18.80
C ARG A 70 -1.48 23.92 -19.50
N ARG A 71 -1.50 23.91 -20.84
CA ARG A 71 -2.75 23.96 -21.61
C ARG A 71 -3.64 22.75 -21.37
N ALA A 72 -3.06 21.55 -21.31
CA ALA A 72 -3.81 20.34 -20.99
C ALA A 72 -4.45 20.40 -19.59
N VAL A 73 -3.73 20.93 -18.60
CA VAL A 73 -4.25 21.15 -17.25
C VAL A 73 -5.38 22.19 -17.25
N GLU A 74 -5.27 23.27 -18.03
CA GLU A 74 -6.31 24.28 -18.17
C GLU A 74 -7.60 23.72 -18.77
N GLU A 75 -7.49 22.90 -19.82
CA GLU A 75 -8.64 22.20 -20.40
C GLU A 75 -9.26 21.20 -19.41
N PHE A 76 -8.42 20.48 -18.66
CA PHE A 76 -8.87 19.52 -17.65
C PHE A 76 -9.62 20.21 -16.49
N LEU A 77 -9.20 21.42 -16.11
CA LEU A 77 -9.78 22.23 -15.03
C LEU A 77 -10.98 23.07 -15.45
N ALA A 78 -11.21 23.24 -16.77
CA ALA A 78 -12.28 24.07 -17.30
C ALA A 78 -13.65 23.67 -16.71
N PRO A 79 -14.63 24.59 -16.65
CA PRO A 79 -15.95 24.29 -16.08
C PRO A 79 -16.64 23.04 -16.68
N ASN A 80 -16.43 22.79 -17.97
CA ASN A 80 -16.93 21.61 -18.68
C ASN A 80 -15.83 20.57 -18.97
N GLY A 81 -14.68 20.71 -18.33
CA GLY A 81 -13.54 19.80 -18.47
C GLY A 81 -13.80 18.46 -17.81
N VAL A 82 -13.26 17.39 -18.40
CA VAL A 82 -13.43 16.02 -17.88
C VAL A 82 -12.92 15.85 -16.45
N GLY A 83 -11.95 16.67 -16.02
CA GLY A 83 -11.40 16.62 -14.67
C GLY A 83 -12.44 16.87 -13.58
N ARG A 84 -13.43 17.74 -13.83
CA ARG A 84 -14.53 18.01 -12.89
C ARG A 84 -15.39 16.77 -12.66
N VAL A 85 -15.78 16.11 -13.76
CA VAL A 85 -16.57 14.87 -13.72
C VAL A 85 -15.81 13.75 -13.00
N LEU A 86 -14.50 13.62 -13.26
CA LEU A 86 -13.67 12.61 -12.60
C LEU A 86 -13.49 12.91 -11.11
N GLN A 87 -13.29 14.18 -10.73
CA GLN A 87 -13.18 14.59 -9.33
C GLN A 87 -14.47 14.30 -8.55
N GLU A 88 -15.64 14.58 -9.13
CA GLU A 88 -16.94 14.25 -8.51
C GLU A 88 -17.08 12.76 -8.24
N ARG A 89 -16.76 11.92 -9.25
CA ARG A 89 -16.78 10.46 -9.10
C ARG A 89 -15.78 9.97 -8.05
N LEU A 90 -14.60 10.58 -7.97
CA LEU A 90 -13.60 10.24 -6.97
C LEU A 90 -14.06 10.60 -5.55
N VAL A 91 -14.67 11.78 -5.38
CA VAL A 91 -15.26 12.21 -4.11
C VAL A 91 -16.40 11.29 -3.69
N GLU A 92 -17.28 10.89 -4.62
CA GLU A 92 -18.35 9.93 -4.36
C GLU A 92 -17.79 8.56 -3.95
N LYS A 93 -16.78 8.05 -4.69
CA LYS A 93 -16.07 6.82 -4.32
C LYS A 93 -15.47 6.91 -2.92
N ALA A 94 -14.88 8.05 -2.55
CA ALA A 94 -14.29 8.25 -1.23
C ALA A 94 -15.32 8.32 -0.11
N LYS A 95 -16.48 8.94 -0.35
CA LYS A 95 -17.61 8.94 0.61
C LYS A 95 -18.08 7.52 0.90
N ASN A 96 -18.20 6.69 -0.15
CA ASN A 96 -18.72 5.33 -0.08
C ASN A 96 -17.67 4.29 0.37
N ALA A 97 -16.38 4.64 0.42
CA ALA A 97 -15.32 3.73 0.83
C ALA A 97 -15.42 3.38 2.33
N LYS A 98 -15.32 2.09 2.67
CA LYS A 98 -15.23 1.62 4.07
C LYS A 98 -13.96 2.11 4.76
N THR A 99 -12.83 2.11 4.04
CA THR A 99 -11.51 2.49 4.56
C THR A 99 -10.87 3.61 3.72
N SER A 100 -9.81 3.32 2.97
CA SER A 100 -9.17 4.22 2.02
C SER A 100 -9.75 4.01 0.62
N TRP A 101 -10.09 5.10 -0.07
CA TRP A 101 -10.57 5.04 -1.45
C TRP A 101 -9.50 4.55 -2.45
N LEU A 102 -8.22 4.64 -2.06
CA LEU A 102 -7.06 4.37 -2.91
C LEU A 102 -6.54 2.93 -2.78
N ILE A 103 -6.82 2.22 -1.67
CA ILE A 103 -6.08 1.01 -1.28
C ILE A 103 -6.09 -0.09 -2.35
N ASN A 104 -7.24 -0.34 -2.99
CA ASN A 104 -7.36 -1.39 -4.02
C ASN A 104 -6.63 -1.00 -5.30
N TRP A 105 -6.73 0.27 -5.71
CA TRP A 105 -5.99 0.78 -6.87
C TRP A 105 -4.49 0.75 -6.63
N TRP A 106 -4.04 1.15 -5.44
CA TRP A 106 -2.62 1.10 -5.08
C TRP A 106 -2.09 -0.34 -5.12
N ASN A 107 -2.79 -1.28 -4.47
CA ASN A 107 -2.37 -2.68 -4.46
C ASN A 107 -2.30 -3.27 -5.88
N GLU A 108 -3.31 -3.00 -6.69
CA GLU A 108 -3.36 -3.50 -8.06
C GLU A 108 -2.25 -2.88 -8.92
N TYR A 109 -2.25 -1.56 -9.09
CA TYR A 109 -1.36 -0.88 -10.04
C TYR A 109 0.09 -0.84 -9.60
N ALA A 110 0.37 -0.72 -8.30
CA ALA A 110 1.75 -0.64 -7.81
C ALA A 110 2.41 -2.03 -7.63
N TYR A 111 1.63 -3.10 -7.48
CA TYR A 111 2.18 -4.42 -7.14
C TYR A 111 1.56 -5.59 -7.92
N LEU A 112 0.24 -5.81 -7.83
CA LEU A 112 -0.36 -7.07 -8.30
C LEU A 112 -0.44 -7.19 -9.83
N ALA A 113 -0.62 -6.07 -10.52
CA ALA A 113 -0.60 -5.99 -11.97
C ALA A 113 0.82 -5.81 -12.54
N TYR A 114 1.80 -5.43 -11.70
CA TYR A 114 3.18 -5.24 -12.11
C TYR A 114 3.83 -6.58 -12.51
N ARG A 115 4.46 -6.63 -13.69
CA ARG A 115 4.89 -7.90 -14.31
C ARG A 115 6.38 -8.19 -14.21
N ASP A 116 7.20 -7.22 -13.81
CA ASP A 116 8.63 -7.48 -13.63
C ASP A 116 8.88 -8.32 -12.37
N PRO A 117 10.03 -9.00 -12.27
CA PRO A 117 10.35 -9.83 -11.12
C PRO A 117 10.30 -9.04 -9.80
N VAL A 118 9.77 -9.65 -8.74
CA VAL A 118 9.80 -9.02 -7.42
C VAL A 118 11.22 -8.86 -6.88
N VAL A 119 12.15 -9.72 -7.32
CA VAL A 119 13.57 -9.63 -6.99
C VAL A 119 14.15 -8.38 -7.65
N ILE A 120 14.85 -7.54 -6.87
CA ILE A 120 15.40 -6.22 -7.24
C ILE A 120 14.33 -5.13 -7.38
N TYR A 121 13.26 -5.34 -8.14
CA TYR A 121 12.34 -4.25 -8.50
C TYR A 121 11.34 -3.87 -7.41
N VAL A 122 11.00 -4.79 -6.49
CA VAL A 122 9.97 -4.54 -5.46
C VAL A 122 10.43 -4.95 -4.06
N SER A 123 11.02 -6.13 -3.93
CA SER A 123 11.41 -6.69 -2.63
C SER A 123 12.70 -6.04 -2.11
N TYR A 124 12.55 -5.07 -1.22
CA TYR A 124 13.67 -4.48 -0.48
C TYR A 124 14.21 -5.45 0.58
N PHE A 125 15.49 -5.29 0.92
CA PHE A 125 16.11 -5.98 2.05
C PHE A 125 16.80 -4.97 2.95
N PHE A 126 16.96 -5.35 4.22
CA PHE A 126 17.77 -4.62 5.18
C PHE A 126 18.74 -5.60 5.83
N GLN A 127 19.89 -5.09 6.25
CA GLN A 127 20.91 -5.88 6.92
C GLN A 127 20.79 -5.68 8.43
N PHE A 128 20.91 -6.77 9.18
CA PHE A 128 21.06 -6.68 10.62
C PHE A 128 22.55 -6.60 10.99
N VAL A 129 22.87 -5.76 11.97
CA VAL A 129 24.20 -5.73 12.58
C VAL A 129 24.46 -7.05 13.32
N ASP A 130 25.69 -7.53 13.25
CA ASP A 130 26.12 -8.74 13.95
C ASP A 130 25.99 -8.59 15.48
N ASP A 131 25.59 -9.67 16.14
CA ASP A 131 25.53 -9.70 17.60
C ASP A 131 26.95 -9.68 18.19
N HIS A 132 27.19 -8.86 19.21
CA HIS A 132 28.49 -8.79 19.88
C HIS A 132 28.88 -10.13 20.54
N ARG A 133 27.92 -10.99 20.86
CA ARG A 133 28.13 -12.26 21.55
C ARG A 133 28.48 -13.37 20.53
N PRO A 134 29.63 -14.05 20.65
CA PRO A 134 30.10 -15.05 19.68
C PRO A 134 29.10 -16.16 19.34
N GLN A 135 28.35 -16.66 20.33
CA GLN A 135 27.38 -17.74 20.14
C GLN A 135 26.24 -17.38 19.17
N PHE A 136 25.91 -16.09 19.03
CA PHE A 136 24.88 -15.60 18.12
C PHE A 136 25.42 -15.11 16.78
N ARG A 137 26.73 -15.27 16.52
CA ARG A 137 27.37 -15.01 15.21
C ARG A 137 27.50 -16.25 14.34
N THR A 138 27.26 -17.44 14.89
CA THR A 138 27.16 -18.67 14.09
C THR A 138 25.87 -18.67 13.29
N GLN A 139 25.82 -19.38 12.15
CA GLN A 139 24.59 -19.49 11.34
C GLN A 139 23.40 -19.97 12.19
N THR A 140 23.58 -21.05 12.95
CA THR A 140 22.54 -21.64 13.80
C THR A 140 22.16 -20.71 14.96
N GLY A 141 23.14 -20.14 15.65
CA GLY A 141 22.89 -19.24 16.78
C GLY A 141 22.17 -17.96 16.35
N ARG A 142 22.55 -17.38 15.20
CA ARG A 142 21.89 -16.21 14.64
C ARG A 142 20.46 -16.52 14.21
N ALA A 143 20.24 -17.62 13.49
CA ALA A 143 18.91 -18.05 13.07
C ALA A 143 18.00 -18.29 14.28
N ALA A 144 18.49 -19.00 15.31
CA ALA A 144 17.73 -19.24 16.54
C ALA A 144 17.32 -17.95 17.24
N SER A 145 18.26 -17.00 17.38
CA SER A 145 17.98 -15.70 17.99
C SER A 145 16.95 -14.88 17.21
N LEU A 146 17.04 -14.84 15.87
CA LEU A 146 16.10 -14.10 15.03
C LEU A 146 14.69 -14.70 15.08
N ILE A 147 14.59 -16.03 15.02
CA ILE A 147 13.31 -16.73 15.13
C ILE A 147 12.68 -16.47 16.51
N GLN A 148 13.46 -16.56 17.59
CA GLN A 148 12.96 -16.28 18.93
C GLN A 148 12.41 -14.85 19.04
N GLY A 149 13.16 -13.86 18.54
CA GLY A 149 12.72 -12.47 18.50
C GLY A 149 11.43 -12.25 17.69
N ALA A 150 11.35 -12.86 16.50
CA ALA A 150 10.17 -12.78 15.65
C ALA A 150 8.94 -13.43 16.31
N MET A 151 9.11 -14.54 17.02
CA MET A 151 8.03 -15.22 17.74
C MET A 151 7.54 -14.42 18.95
N GLU A 152 8.45 -13.78 19.69
CA GLU A 152 8.06 -12.90 20.79
C GLU A 152 7.32 -11.67 20.28
N PHE A 153 7.79 -11.07 19.17
CA PHE A 153 7.07 -9.98 18.51
C PHE A 153 5.67 -10.41 18.04
N ARG A 154 5.56 -11.58 17.40
CA ARG A 154 4.27 -12.16 17.00
C ARG A 154 3.34 -12.33 18.20
N ARG A 155 3.85 -12.71 19.37
CA ARG A 155 3.05 -12.84 20.59
C ARG A 155 2.51 -11.49 21.05
N LEU A 156 3.24 -10.39 20.86
CA LEU A 156 2.74 -9.05 21.15
C LEU A 156 1.59 -8.63 20.22
N LEU A 157 1.63 -9.05 18.95
CA LEU A 157 0.59 -8.72 17.97
C LEU A 157 -0.72 -9.51 18.14
N LEU A 158 -0.66 -10.70 18.75
CA LEU A 158 -1.80 -11.61 18.90
C LEU A 158 -2.45 -11.59 20.28
N LYS A 159 -2.01 -10.69 21.17
CA LYS A 159 -2.69 -10.40 22.43
C LYS A 159 -3.87 -9.48 22.22
#